data_AF-A0A2I4CE46-F1
#
_entry.id   AF-A0A2I4CE46-F1
#
_cell.length_a   1.000
_cell.length_b   1.000
_cell.length_c   1.000
_cell.angle_alpha   90.00
_cell.angle_beta   90.00
_cell.angle_gamma   90.00
#
_symmetry.space_group_name_H-M   'P 1'
#
loop_
_entity.id
_entity.type
_entity.pdbx_description
1 polymer ?
#
loop_
_entity_poly.entity_id
_entity_poly.type
_entity_poly.pdbx_seq_one_letter_code
_entity_poly.pdbx_strand_id
1 'polypeptide(L)'
;MKESMTSPRLGVVRESMRKDPLLIKAPLGKARTRGLTLPGPDFTYGTSINSVSNGGVAQVLSSWNVQPRCEDSTQTLDFVSLNRNAVRSGLITSKELNRYRHQVGRTTAQNRASGRHRGGASRPPPVLPDVTFGVKNRPASPLADLLSYSYAHRWIQEQSSNQTSNQEHQVKPGRVAENRTSLLRKNRSLPVLQTPFSPPQWSQVPPALDTFRDPEARRRALQTHRSKYGVHRGRQAPRDTV
;
A
#
# COMPACT_ATOMS: atom_id res chain seq x y z
N MET A 1 -17.06 16.69 -21.18
CA MET A 1 -17.26 15.65 -22.23
C MET A 1 -17.67 14.34 -21.57
N LYS A 2 -18.84 13.78 -21.91
CA LYS A 2 -19.25 12.45 -21.46
C LYS A 2 -18.54 11.42 -22.34
N GLU A 3 -17.46 10.83 -21.86
CA GLU A 3 -16.81 9.70 -22.55
C GLU A 3 -17.82 8.55 -22.69
N SER A 4 -18.24 8.27 -23.93
CA SER A 4 -19.03 7.10 -24.27
C SER A 4 -18.14 5.86 -24.16
N MET A 5 -18.49 4.95 -23.26
CA MET A 5 -17.74 3.71 -23.03
C MET A 5 -17.72 2.84 -24.29
N THR A 6 -16.55 2.60 -24.86
CA THR A 6 -16.31 1.89 -26.13
C THR A 6 -16.58 0.38 -26.10
N SER A 7 -16.93 -0.21 -24.95
CA SER A 7 -17.16 -1.66 -24.82
C SER A 7 -18.61 -1.97 -24.45
N PRO A 8 -19.30 -2.87 -25.17
CA PRO A 8 -20.64 -3.33 -24.78
C PRO A 8 -20.52 -4.05 -23.43
N ARG A 9 -21.15 -3.49 -22.40
CA ARG A 9 -21.23 -4.09 -21.07
C ARG A 9 -22.65 -4.56 -20.83
N LEU A 10 -22.80 -5.80 -20.39
CA LEU A 10 -24.09 -6.34 -19.98
C LEU A 10 -24.44 -5.84 -18.58
N GLY A 11 -25.62 -5.23 -18.43
CA GLY A 11 -26.16 -4.76 -17.14
C GLY A 11 -25.98 -3.27 -16.84
N VAL A 12 -26.35 -2.89 -15.63
CA VAL A 12 -26.36 -1.48 -15.17
C VAL A 12 -24.92 -0.99 -14.92
N VAL A 13 -24.54 0.09 -15.61
CA VAL A 13 -23.23 0.74 -15.42
C VAL A 13 -23.27 1.62 -14.16
N ARG A 14 -22.44 1.31 -13.17
CA ARG A 14 -22.31 2.09 -11.92
C ARG A 14 -21.25 3.18 -12.06
N GLU A 15 -21.41 4.30 -11.35
CA GLU A 15 -20.43 5.40 -11.38
C GLU A 15 -19.05 4.99 -10.86
N SER A 16 -18.98 4.05 -9.92
CA SER A 16 -17.70 3.49 -9.44
C SER A 16 -16.88 2.85 -10.57
N MET A 17 -17.54 2.29 -11.60
CA MET A 17 -16.86 1.68 -12.75
C MET A 17 -16.15 2.70 -13.66
N ARG A 18 -16.32 4.01 -13.40
CA ARG A 18 -15.66 5.11 -14.12
C ARG A 18 -14.51 5.74 -13.33
N LYS A 19 -14.50 5.55 -12.00
CA LYS A 19 -13.52 6.17 -11.08
C LYS A 19 -12.55 5.16 -10.47
N ASP A 20 -12.99 3.93 -10.23
CA ASP A 20 -12.16 2.89 -9.61
C ASP A 20 -11.21 2.26 -10.64
N PRO A 21 -9.88 2.42 -10.49
CA PRO A 21 -8.90 1.88 -11.43
C PRO A 21 -8.94 0.36 -11.56
N LEU A 22 -9.49 -0.36 -10.58
CA LEU A 22 -9.63 -1.83 -10.63
C LEU A 22 -10.80 -2.27 -11.51
N LEU A 23 -11.82 -1.42 -11.65
CA LEU A 23 -13.05 -1.72 -12.40
C LEU A 23 -13.02 -1.16 -13.83
N ILE A 24 -12.09 -0.24 -14.13
CA ILE A 24 -11.95 0.38 -15.45
C ILE A 24 -11.27 -0.59 -16.43
N LYS A 25 -11.99 -0.94 -17.49
CA LYS A 25 -11.43 -1.68 -18.64
C LYS A 25 -10.73 -0.70 -19.58
N ALA A 26 -9.56 -1.11 -20.09
CA ALA A 26 -8.87 -0.37 -21.13
C ALA A 26 -9.68 -0.42 -22.44
N PRO A 27 -9.98 0.72 -23.08
CA PRO A 27 -10.56 0.71 -24.42
C PRO A 27 -9.51 0.21 -25.44
N LEU A 28 -9.97 -0.48 -26.48
CA LEU A 28 -9.10 -0.97 -27.54
C LEU A 28 -8.42 0.23 -28.25
N GLY A 29 -7.11 0.17 -28.41
CA GLY A 29 -6.33 1.21 -29.12
C GLY A 29 -6.08 2.50 -28.33
N LYS A 30 -6.46 2.60 -27.04
CA LYS A 30 -6.05 3.73 -26.18
C LYS A 30 -5.46 3.23 -24.86
N ALA A 31 -4.69 4.10 -24.20
CA ALA A 31 -4.15 3.82 -22.89
C ALA A 31 -5.26 3.62 -21.84
N ARG A 32 -5.00 2.76 -20.85
CA ARG A 32 -5.92 2.54 -19.73
C ARG A 32 -6.05 3.82 -18.89
N THR A 33 -7.25 4.34 -18.75
CA THR A 33 -7.53 5.47 -17.86
C THR A 33 -7.51 5.02 -16.40
N ARG A 34 -7.06 5.90 -15.48
CA ARG A 34 -6.97 5.60 -14.03
C ARG A 34 -8.15 6.14 -13.22
N GLY A 35 -9.19 6.67 -13.87
CA GLY A 35 -10.35 7.27 -13.21
C GLY A 35 -10.05 8.58 -12.46
N LEU A 36 -8.89 9.19 -12.70
CA LEU A 36 -8.47 10.47 -12.12
C LEU A 36 -9.02 11.62 -12.95
N THR A 37 -9.42 12.70 -12.27
CA THR A 37 -9.81 13.95 -12.95
C THR A 37 -8.53 14.67 -13.34
N LEU A 38 -8.22 14.64 -14.63
CA LEU A 38 -7.09 15.37 -15.19
C LEU A 38 -7.49 16.82 -15.46
N PRO A 39 -6.57 17.79 -15.24
CA PRO A 39 -6.71 19.13 -15.77
C PRO A 39 -7.05 19.14 -17.27
N GLY A 40 -7.75 20.19 -17.72
CA GLY A 40 -8.21 20.32 -19.11
C GLY A 40 -7.06 20.39 -20.13
N PRO A 41 -7.37 20.42 -21.43
CA PRO A 41 -6.37 20.39 -22.50
C PRO A 41 -5.40 21.59 -22.46
N ASP A 42 -5.80 22.70 -21.82
CA ASP A 42 -4.98 23.90 -21.69
C ASP A 42 -3.91 23.79 -20.59
N PHE A 43 -3.89 22.68 -19.84
CA PHE A 43 -2.94 22.45 -18.77
C PHE A 43 -1.69 21.72 -19.27
N THR A 44 -0.55 22.41 -19.21
CA THR A 44 0.76 21.82 -19.49
C THR A 44 1.30 21.08 -18.27
N TYR A 45 1.46 19.76 -18.37
CA TYR A 45 2.10 18.96 -17.33
C TYR A 45 3.62 19.20 -17.28
N GLY A 46 4.19 19.13 -16.08
CA GLY A 46 5.62 19.29 -15.84
C GLY A 46 5.92 20.49 -14.94
N THR A 47 7.20 20.74 -14.70
CA THR A 47 7.66 21.87 -13.89
C THR A 47 7.95 23.06 -14.79
N SER A 48 7.20 24.16 -14.65
CA SER A 48 7.50 25.41 -15.37
C SER A 48 8.68 26.12 -14.73
N ILE A 49 9.78 26.24 -15.47
CA ILE A 49 10.99 26.97 -15.04
C ILE A 49 10.70 28.47 -14.85
N ASN A 50 9.70 29.00 -15.57
CA ASN A 50 9.30 30.43 -15.53
C ASN A 50 8.37 30.81 -14.37
N SER A 51 8.03 29.88 -13.46
CA SER A 51 7.18 30.22 -12.29
C SER A 51 7.95 30.95 -11.19
N VAL A 52 9.28 30.85 -11.21
CA VAL A 52 10.14 31.66 -10.37
C VAL A 52 10.28 33.01 -11.08
N SER A 53 9.47 33.97 -10.65
CA SER A 53 9.50 35.39 -11.03
C SER A 53 10.80 36.08 -10.56
N ASN A 54 11.95 35.46 -10.79
CA ASN A 54 13.23 36.12 -10.64
C ASN A 54 13.41 36.93 -11.93
N GLY A 55 13.13 38.22 -11.84
CA GLY A 55 13.25 39.16 -12.95
C GLY A 55 14.49 38.94 -13.81
N GLY A 56 14.38 39.25 -15.10
CA GLY A 56 15.47 39.03 -16.06
C GLY A 56 16.71 39.88 -15.77
N VAL A 57 17.81 39.60 -16.48
CA VAL A 57 19.11 40.27 -16.31
C VAL A 57 18.99 41.80 -16.39
N ALA A 58 18.19 42.32 -17.33
CA ALA A 58 17.97 43.76 -17.46
C ALA A 58 17.38 44.37 -16.18
N GLN A 59 16.44 43.68 -15.54
CA GLN A 59 15.83 44.13 -14.29
C GLN A 59 16.81 44.08 -13.12
N VAL A 60 17.70 43.08 -13.07
CA VAL A 60 18.78 43.01 -12.07
C VAL A 60 19.78 44.16 -12.24
N LEU A 61 20.10 44.51 -13.49
CA LEU A 61 21.05 45.59 -13.79
C LEU A 61 20.44 46.99 -13.60
N SER A 62 19.12 47.16 -13.84
CA SER A 62 18.45 48.46 -13.77
C SER A 62 17.88 48.80 -12.39
N SER A 63 17.68 47.81 -11.51
CA SER A 63 17.04 48.00 -10.21
C SER A 63 18.09 48.04 -9.09
N TRP A 64 18.36 49.23 -8.54
CA TRP A 64 19.11 49.35 -7.29
C TRP A 64 18.28 48.92 -6.07
N ASN A 65 16.96 48.75 -6.26
CA ASN A 65 16.06 48.34 -5.19
C ASN A 65 16.05 46.82 -5.08
N VAL A 66 16.67 46.35 -3.99
CA VAL A 66 16.77 44.97 -3.53
C VAL A 66 15.44 44.25 -3.76
N GLN A 67 15.44 43.18 -4.56
CA GLN A 67 14.30 42.26 -4.60
C GLN A 67 13.95 41.90 -3.15
N PRO A 68 12.67 41.92 -2.73
CA PRO A 68 12.33 41.31 -1.46
C PRO A 68 12.84 39.88 -1.58
N ARG A 69 13.86 39.57 -0.78
CA ARG A 69 14.45 38.24 -0.75
C ARG A 69 13.25 37.32 -0.64
N CYS A 70 13.18 36.28 -1.46
CA CYS A 70 12.37 35.13 -1.08
C CYS A 70 12.82 34.85 0.35
N GLU A 71 11.93 35.11 1.30
CA GLU A 71 12.11 34.74 2.70
C GLU A 71 12.03 33.22 2.68
N ASP A 72 13.04 32.57 2.08
CA ASP A 72 13.45 31.25 2.46
C ASP A 72 13.39 31.34 3.96
N SER A 73 12.53 30.51 4.54
CA SER A 73 12.26 30.44 5.96
C SER A 73 13.50 29.94 6.71
N THR A 74 14.66 30.54 6.44
CA THR A 74 15.79 30.68 7.32
C THR A 74 15.16 31.09 8.63
N GLN A 75 15.19 30.15 9.56
CA GLN A 75 14.62 30.31 10.89
C GLN A 75 15.44 31.43 11.55
N THR A 76 15.05 32.67 11.29
CA THR A 76 15.68 33.84 11.88
C THR A 76 15.47 33.69 13.38
N LEU A 77 16.57 33.48 14.10
CA LEU A 77 16.54 33.37 15.53
C LEU A 77 15.99 34.67 16.10
N ASP A 78 15.01 34.56 16.99
CA ASP A 78 14.47 35.72 17.68
C ASP A 78 15.49 36.18 18.73
N PHE A 79 16.38 37.10 18.32
CA PHE A 79 17.41 37.64 19.19
C PHE A 79 16.85 38.43 20.35
N VAL A 80 15.62 38.97 20.25
CA VAL A 80 15.00 39.75 21.33
C VAL A 80 14.62 38.84 22.48
N SER A 81 13.90 37.75 22.21
CA SER A 81 13.57 36.78 23.26
C SER A 81 14.81 36.09 23.81
N LEU A 82 15.79 35.77 22.96
CA LEU A 82 17.00 35.09 23.39
C LEU A 82 17.90 35.99 24.26
N ASN A 83 18.04 37.27 23.91
CA ASN A 83 18.75 38.23 24.76
C ASN A 83 17.99 38.48 26.07
N ARG A 84 16.66 38.58 26.03
CA ARG A 84 15.82 38.73 27.24
C ARG A 84 16.03 37.55 28.20
N ASN A 85 16.09 36.33 27.68
CA ASN A 85 16.33 35.14 28.49
C ASN A 85 17.76 35.06 29.03
N ALA A 86 18.75 35.50 28.24
CA ALA A 86 20.13 35.58 28.70
C ALA A 86 20.29 36.55 29.87
N VAL A 87 19.67 37.74 29.79
CA VAL A 87 19.66 38.72 30.88
C VAL A 87 18.93 38.18 32.11
N ARG A 88 17.80 37.46 31.93
CA ARG A 88 17.12 36.76 33.04
C ARG A 88 18.00 35.70 33.71
N SER A 89 18.91 35.06 32.97
CA SER A 89 19.90 34.13 33.51
C SER A 89 21.15 34.81 34.10
N GLY A 90 21.17 36.14 34.16
CA GLY A 90 22.31 36.90 34.71
C GLY A 90 23.48 37.07 33.75
N LEU A 91 23.32 36.76 32.47
CA LEU A 91 24.34 36.97 31.43
C LEU A 91 24.18 38.37 30.83
N ILE A 92 25.12 39.26 31.12
CA ILE A 92 25.03 40.69 30.79
C ILE A 92 26.18 41.11 29.87
N THR A 93 27.27 40.33 29.85
CA THR A 93 28.45 40.63 29.04
C THR A 93 28.23 40.23 27.58
N SER A 94 28.72 41.03 26.63
CA SER A 94 28.61 40.73 25.19
C SER A 94 29.12 39.34 24.80
N LYS A 95 30.23 38.89 25.41
CA LYS A 95 30.80 37.54 25.17
C LYS A 95 29.87 36.43 25.67
N GLU A 96 29.20 36.64 26.80
CA GLU A 96 28.26 35.70 27.40
C GLU A 96 26.97 35.62 26.59
N LEU A 97 26.43 36.77 26.18
CA LEU A 97 25.29 36.84 25.27
C LEU A 97 25.58 36.12 23.95
N ASN A 98 26.79 36.26 23.41
CA ASN A 98 27.18 35.55 22.20
C ASN A 98 27.24 34.02 22.40
N ARG A 99 27.85 33.55 23.50
CA ARG A 99 27.85 32.13 23.85
C ARG A 99 26.43 31.58 24.03
N TYR A 100 25.57 32.34 24.69
CA TYR A 100 24.17 31.98 24.90
C TYR A 100 23.39 31.87 23.58
N ARG A 101 23.61 32.81 22.63
CA ARG A 101 23.08 32.74 21.24
C ARG A 101 23.52 31.47 20.52
N HIS A 102 24.79 31.11 20.60
CA HIS A 102 25.29 29.91 19.95
C HIS A 102 24.77 28.61 20.58
N GLN A 103 24.61 28.57 21.90
CA GLN A 103 24.13 27.36 22.59
C GLN A 103 22.62 27.18 22.45
N VAL A 104 21.83 28.21 22.79
CA VAL A 104 20.36 28.14 22.86
C VAL A 104 19.70 28.45 21.52
N GLY A 105 20.32 29.31 20.70
CA GLY A 105 19.82 29.60 19.36
C GLY A 105 19.87 28.35 18.47
N ARG A 106 20.95 27.57 18.55
CA ARG A 106 21.07 26.30 17.80
C ARG A 106 20.03 25.28 18.23
N THR A 107 19.75 25.10 19.53
CA THR A 107 18.73 24.14 20.00
C THR A 107 17.31 24.57 19.62
N THR A 108 17.02 25.87 19.67
CA THR A 108 15.70 26.41 19.33
C THR A 108 15.41 26.31 17.83
N ALA A 109 16.40 26.54 16.96
CA ALA A 109 16.27 26.29 15.52
C ALA A 109 16.04 24.80 15.22
N GLN A 110 16.79 23.90 15.84
CA GLN A 110 16.64 22.45 15.65
C GLN A 110 15.25 21.95 16.11
N ASN A 111 14.71 22.47 17.21
CA ASN A 111 13.35 22.14 17.68
C ASN A 111 12.22 22.73 16.80
N ARG A 112 12.47 23.81 16.07
CA ARG A 112 11.51 24.32 15.07
C ARG A 112 11.62 23.60 13.74
N ALA A 113 12.82 23.12 13.38
CA ALA A 113 13.05 22.28 12.21
C ALA A 113 12.50 20.85 12.38
N SER A 114 12.41 20.36 13.62
CA SER A 114 11.91 19.01 13.91
C SER A 114 10.42 18.81 13.61
N GLY A 115 9.62 19.88 13.53
CA GLY A 115 8.25 19.82 13.03
C GLY A 115 8.14 19.57 11.52
N ARG A 116 9.25 19.59 10.78
CA ARG A 116 9.31 19.37 9.32
C ARG A 116 10.23 18.22 8.88
N HIS A 117 10.67 17.35 9.80
CA HIS A 117 11.47 16.18 9.41
C HIS A 117 10.60 15.08 8.80
N ARG A 118 10.38 15.20 7.48
CA ARG A 118 10.38 14.02 6.60
C ARG A 118 11.84 13.56 6.50
N GLY A 119 12.16 12.42 7.12
CA GLY A 119 13.43 11.72 6.95
C GLY A 119 14.55 12.23 7.86
N GLY A 120 14.97 11.39 8.81
CA GLY A 120 15.91 11.75 9.86
C GLY A 120 17.35 11.95 9.38
N ALA A 121 18.01 12.91 10.02
CA ALA A 121 19.43 12.84 10.31
C ALA A 121 19.59 13.32 11.75
N SER A 122 19.64 12.36 12.69
CA SER A 122 20.14 12.64 14.03
C SER A 122 21.52 13.29 13.88
N ARG A 123 21.76 14.33 14.65
CA ARG A 123 23.04 15.05 14.75
C ARG A 123 24.22 14.07 14.63
N PRO A 124 25.20 14.31 13.75
CA PRO A 124 26.39 13.47 13.68
C PRO A 124 27.03 13.42 15.07
N PRO A 125 27.38 12.23 15.61
CA PRO A 125 28.16 12.15 16.83
C PRO A 125 29.47 12.93 16.66
N PRO A 126 30.11 13.37 17.77
CA PRO A 126 31.40 14.05 17.70
C PRO A 126 32.36 13.26 16.81
N VAL A 127 32.89 13.91 15.78
CA VAL A 127 33.83 13.33 14.83
C VAL A 127 35.07 12.94 15.64
N LEU A 128 35.24 11.65 15.93
CA LEU A 128 36.49 11.14 16.48
C LEU A 128 37.59 11.39 15.43
N PRO A 129 38.82 11.77 15.81
CA PRO A 129 39.88 12.12 14.86
C PRO A 129 40.28 10.98 13.90
N ASP A 130 39.82 9.75 14.15
CA ASP A 130 40.11 8.54 13.37
C ASP A 130 38.89 7.99 12.60
N VAL A 131 37.97 8.87 12.17
CA VAL A 131 36.87 8.47 11.28
C VAL A 131 37.17 8.89 9.84
N THR A 132 37.29 7.91 8.96
CA THR A 132 37.36 8.15 7.52
C THR A 132 35.94 8.26 6.95
N PHE A 133 35.63 9.38 6.31
CA PHE A 133 34.39 9.53 5.56
C PHE A 133 34.46 8.75 4.25
N GLY A 134 33.36 8.08 3.89
CA GLY A 134 33.26 7.30 2.65
C GLY A 134 32.53 5.97 2.85
N VAL A 135 32.29 5.27 1.75
CA VAL A 135 31.74 3.92 1.76
C VAL A 135 32.89 2.95 1.95
N LYS A 136 32.92 2.23 3.08
CA LYS A 136 33.91 1.15 3.30
C LYS A 136 33.69 0.06 2.25
N ASN A 137 34.77 -0.45 1.67
CA ASN A 137 34.69 -1.64 0.81
C ASN A 137 34.07 -2.78 1.60
N ARG A 138 33.08 -3.45 1.00
CA ARG A 138 32.50 -4.67 1.57
C ARG A 138 33.63 -5.67 1.80
N PRO A 139 33.79 -6.24 3.01
CA PRO A 139 34.79 -7.28 3.22
C PRO A 139 34.51 -8.44 2.27
N ALA A 140 35.56 -9.00 1.67
CA ALA A 140 35.44 -10.18 0.84
C ALA A 140 34.77 -11.32 1.65
N SER A 141 33.95 -12.13 0.98
CA SER A 141 33.40 -13.31 1.64
C SER A 141 34.57 -14.22 2.04
N PRO A 142 34.65 -14.71 3.30
CA PRO A 142 35.74 -15.57 3.71
C PRO A 142 35.88 -16.77 2.78
N LEU A 143 37.05 -16.97 2.18
CA LEU A 143 37.30 -18.06 1.22
C LEU A 143 36.97 -19.43 1.84
N ALA A 144 37.28 -19.62 3.11
CA ALA A 144 37.00 -20.84 3.85
C ALA A 144 35.51 -21.21 3.85
N ASP A 145 34.60 -20.23 3.94
CA ASP A 145 33.15 -20.47 3.90
C ASP A 145 32.66 -20.87 2.51
N LEU A 146 33.31 -20.36 1.46
CA LEU A 146 33.01 -20.74 0.08
C LEU A 146 33.48 -22.17 -0.20
N LEU A 147 34.70 -22.51 0.22
CA LEU A 147 35.28 -23.85 0.05
C LEU A 147 34.54 -24.92 0.86
N SER A 148 34.10 -24.58 2.07
CA SER A 148 33.34 -25.48 2.95
C SER A 148 31.84 -25.54 2.63
N TYR A 149 31.38 -24.84 1.59
CA TYR A 149 29.97 -24.78 1.19
C TYR A 149 29.03 -24.32 2.33
N SER A 150 29.52 -23.52 3.28
CA SER A 150 28.81 -23.21 4.52
C SER A 150 27.54 -22.36 4.29
N TYR A 151 27.52 -21.56 3.22
CA TYR A 151 26.36 -20.74 2.83
C TYR A 151 25.15 -21.58 2.40
N ALA A 152 25.40 -22.65 1.64
CA ALA A 152 24.33 -23.51 1.19
C ALA A 152 23.76 -24.34 2.35
N HIS A 153 24.62 -24.83 3.25
CA HIS A 153 24.16 -25.47 4.48
C HIS A 153 23.29 -24.54 5.33
N ARG A 154 23.70 -23.28 5.51
CA ARG A 154 22.90 -22.27 6.21
C ARG A 154 21.56 -22.02 5.51
N TRP A 155 21.55 -21.92 4.19
CA TRP A 155 20.31 -21.73 3.42
C TRP A 155 19.35 -22.91 3.58
N ILE A 156 19.84 -24.15 3.49
CA ILE A 156 19.02 -25.35 3.68
C ILE A 156 18.43 -25.37 5.09
N GLN A 157 19.23 -25.02 6.10
CA GLN A 157 18.79 -24.94 7.50
C GLN A 157 17.74 -23.85 7.73
N GLU A 158 17.87 -22.71 7.05
CA GLU A 158 16.89 -21.63 7.10
C GLU A 158 15.59 -22.01 6.38
N GLN A 159 15.66 -22.75 5.26
CA GLN A 159 14.46 -23.26 4.60
C GLN A 159 13.74 -24.30 5.45
N SER A 160 14.48 -25.20 6.11
CA SER A 160 13.85 -26.20 6.99
C SER A 160 13.21 -25.55 8.21
N SER A 161 13.85 -24.55 8.83
CA SER A 161 13.26 -23.81 9.96
C SER A 161 12.06 -22.95 9.55
N ASN A 162 12.06 -22.37 8.35
CA ASN A 162 10.91 -21.66 7.80
C ASN A 162 9.74 -22.60 7.47
N GLN A 163 10.01 -23.83 7.05
CA GLN A 163 8.97 -24.83 6.81
C GLN A 163 8.37 -25.32 8.12
N THR A 164 9.18 -25.62 9.14
CA THR A 164 8.66 -26.04 10.46
C THR A 164 7.88 -24.91 11.13
N SER A 165 8.39 -23.68 11.12
CA SER A 165 7.66 -22.53 11.66
C SER A 165 6.37 -22.20 10.90
N ASN A 166 6.30 -22.39 9.57
CA ASN A 166 5.02 -22.27 8.84
C ASN A 166 4.03 -23.40 9.16
N GLN A 167 4.50 -24.60 9.51
CA GLN A 167 3.62 -25.68 9.96
C GLN A 167 3.06 -25.42 11.37
N GLU A 168 3.89 -24.89 12.28
CA GLU A 168 3.47 -24.51 13.63
C GLU A 168 2.55 -23.28 13.63
N HIS A 169 2.82 -22.31 12.75
CA HIS A 169 1.92 -21.19 12.47
C HIS A 169 0.98 -21.54 11.32
N GLN A 170 0.11 -22.55 11.51
CA GLN A 170 -1.18 -22.56 10.82
C GLN A 170 -1.94 -21.31 11.27
N VAL A 171 -1.67 -20.18 10.61
CA VAL A 171 -2.36 -18.91 10.82
C VAL A 171 -3.82 -19.23 10.65
N LYS A 172 -4.57 -19.29 11.76
CA LYS A 172 -6.03 -19.31 11.73
C LYS A 172 -6.38 -18.14 10.82
N PRO A 173 -6.95 -18.35 9.61
CA PRO A 173 -7.25 -17.23 8.74
C PRO A 173 -8.14 -16.30 9.57
N GLY A 174 -7.64 -15.09 9.82
CA GLY A 174 -8.37 -14.10 10.61
C GLY A 174 -9.80 -14.04 10.08
N ARG A 175 -10.78 -13.98 11.00
CA ARG A 175 -12.20 -14.03 10.63
C ARG A 175 -12.47 -12.96 9.58
N VAL A 176 -12.58 -13.38 8.31
CA VAL A 176 -12.87 -12.47 7.20
C VAL A 176 -14.17 -11.78 7.55
N ALA A 177 -14.17 -10.44 7.55
CA ALA A 177 -15.34 -9.65 7.86
C ALA A 177 -16.51 -10.14 6.98
N GLU A 178 -17.58 -10.57 7.63
CA GLU A 178 -18.70 -11.15 6.92
C GLU A 178 -19.46 -10.05 6.18
N ASN A 179 -19.35 -10.02 4.86
CA ASN A 179 -20.15 -9.13 4.03
C ASN A 179 -21.64 -9.55 4.11
N ARG A 180 -22.56 -8.61 3.84
CA ARG A 180 -24.01 -8.88 3.85
C ARG A 180 -24.41 -10.13 3.04
N THR A 181 -23.68 -10.41 1.96
CA THR A 181 -23.87 -11.62 1.12
C THR A 181 -23.47 -12.91 1.82
N SER A 182 -22.39 -12.95 2.60
CA SER A 182 -22.01 -14.14 3.37
C SER A 182 -23.00 -14.39 4.50
N LEU A 183 -23.49 -13.34 5.15
CA LEU A 183 -24.49 -13.43 6.21
C LEU A 183 -25.84 -13.96 5.68
N LEU A 184 -26.27 -13.50 4.51
CA LEU A 184 -27.47 -14.03 3.84
C LEU A 184 -27.32 -15.48 3.35
N ARG A 185 -26.10 -15.91 3.01
CA ARG A 185 -25.83 -17.32 2.66
C ARG A 185 -25.91 -18.24 3.88
N LYS A 186 -25.37 -17.79 5.03
CA LYS A 186 -25.39 -18.56 6.27
C LYS A 186 -26.79 -18.70 6.87
N ASN A 187 -27.62 -17.66 6.76
CA ASN A 187 -28.96 -17.63 7.34
C ASN A 187 -30.08 -18.06 6.39
N ARG A 188 -29.75 -18.61 5.21
CA ARG A 188 -30.78 -19.14 4.30
C ARG A 188 -31.22 -20.51 4.80
N SER A 189 -32.51 -20.64 5.12
CA SER A 189 -33.13 -21.95 5.38
C SER A 189 -32.84 -22.89 4.22
N LEU A 190 -32.53 -24.15 4.53
CA LEU A 190 -32.29 -25.18 3.53
C LEU A 190 -33.47 -25.15 2.54
N PRO A 191 -33.22 -25.03 1.21
CA PRO A 191 -34.32 -25.08 0.27
C PRO A 191 -35.00 -26.44 0.47
N VAL A 192 -36.31 -26.41 0.72
CA VAL A 192 -37.18 -27.59 0.62
C VAL A 192 -36.77 -28.31 -0.66
N LEU A 193 -36.43 -29.59 -0.54
CA LEU A 193 -36.07 -30.43 -1.68
C LEU A 193 -37.27 -30.44 -2.63
N GLN A 194 -37.29 -29.52 -3.58
CA GLN A 194 -38.28 -29.54 -4.65
C GLN A 194 -37.94 -30.78 -5.47
N THR A 195 -38.70 -31.85 -5.24
CA THR A 195 -38.80 -32.90 -6.25
C THR A 195 -39.29 -32.21 -7.52
N PRO A 196 -38.54 -32.30 -8.64
CA PRO A 196 -38.99 -31.69 -9.88
C PRO A 196 -40.39 -32.23 -10.18
N PHE A 197 -41.31 -31.32 -10.51
CA PHE A 197 -42.69 -31.68 -10.81
C PHE A 197 -42.71 -32.71 -11.93
N SER A 198 -43.17 -33.93 -11.62
CA SER A 198 -43.31 -35.02 -12.58
C SER A 198 -44.80 -35.35 -12.67
N PRO A 199 -45.43 -35.20 -13.85
CA PRO A 199 -46.81 -35.61 -14.01
C PRO A 199 -46.94 -37.14 -13.91
N PRO A 200 -48.06 -37.66 -13.39
CA PRO A 200 -48.23 -39.08 -13.10
C PRO A 200 -48.11 -39.99 -14.34
N GLN A 201 -48.50 -39.47 -15.51
CA GLN A 201 -48.38 -40.15 -16.81
C GLN A 201 -46.94 -40.54 -17.20
N TRP A 202 -45.92 -39.89 -16.64
CA TRP A 202 -44.51 -40.18 -16.95
C TRP A 202 -43.81 -41.01 -15.87
N SER A 203 -44.53 -41.46 -14.83
CA SER A 203 -43.98 -42.38 -13.82
C SER A 203 -43.70 -43.78 -14.38
N GLN A 204 -44.44 -44.19 -15.42
CA GLN A 204 -44.36 -45.52 -16.01
C GLN A 204 -43.45 -45.60 -17.25
N VAL A 205 -42.92 -44.47 -17.71
CA VAL A 205 -42.10 -44.42 -18.93
C VAL A 205 -40.61 -44.59 -18.56
N PRO A 206 -39.93 -45.65 -19.06
CA PRO A 206 -38.50 -45.80 -18.84
C PRO A 206 -37.72 -44.70 -19.58
N PRO A 207 -36.52 -44.34 -19.11
CA PRO A 207 -35.69 -43.36 -19.79
C PRO A 207 -35.35 -43.86 -21.20
N ALA A 208 -35.56 -43.01 -22.21
CA ALA A 208 -35.28 -43.35 -23.60
C ALA A 208 -33.77 -43.56 -23.89
N LEU A 209 -32.90 -43.01 -23.03
CA LEU A 209 -31.45 -43.13 -23.14
C LEU A 209 -30.87 -43.44 -21.76
N ASP A 210 -30.08 -44.51 -21.66
CA ASP A 210 -29.19 -44.74 -20.52
C ASP A 210 -27.76 -44.46 -20.96
N THR A 211 -27.25 -43.29 -20.59
CA THR A 211 -25.89 -42.86 -20.94
C THR A 211 -24.85 -43.37 -19.95
N PHE A 212 -25.26 -44.08 -18.89
CA PHE A 212 -24.33 -44.60 -17.89
C PHE A 212 -23.88 -46.01 -18.28
N ARG A 213 -22.58 -46.27 -18.06
CA ARG A 213 -21.98 -47.58 -18.35
C ARG A 213 -22.53 -48.69 -17.45
N ASP A 214 -22.85 -48.35 -16.19
CA ASP A 214 -23.40 -49.26 -15.18
C ASP A 214 -24.59 -48.63 -14.45
N PRO A 215 -25.59 -49.43 -14.02
CA PRO A 215 -26.74 -48.94 -13.25
C PRO A 215 -26.32 -48.36 -11.88
N GLU A 216 -25.24 -48.89 -11.29
CA GLU A 216 -24.67 -48.36 -10.05
C GLU A 216 -23.98 -47.02 -10.24
N ALA A 217 -23.36 -46.79 -11.40
CA ALA A 217 -22.76 -45.51 -11.74
C ALA A 217 -23.83 -44.42 -11.84
N ARG A 218 -25.00 -44.75 -12.38
CA ARG A 218 -26.17 -43.86 -12.42
C ARG A 218 -26.65 -43.47 -11.01
N ARG A 219 -26.79 -44.45 -10.10
CA ARG A 219 -27.18 -44.18 -8.70
C ARG A 219 -26.17 -43.27 -8.00
N ARG A 220 -24.86 -43.57 -8.14
CA ARG A 220 -23.76 -42.75 -7.58
C ARG A 220 -23.73 -41.33 -8.15
N ALA A 221 -23.96 -41.18 -9.44
CA ALA A 221 -24.04 -39.87 -10.10
C ALA A 221 -25.23 -39.07 -9.58
N LEU A 222 -26.41 -39.68 -9.43
CA LEU A 222 -27.59 -39.03 -8.86
C LEU A 222 -27.40 -38.64 -7.39
N GLN A 223 -26.77 -39.50 -6.59
CA GLN A 223 -26.45 -39.21 -5.19
C GLN A 223 -25.46 -38.05 -5.07
N THR A 224 -24.44 -38.04 -5.94
CA THR A 224 -23.43 -36.98 -6.02
C THR A 224 -24.03 -35.67 -6.52
N HIS A 225 -24.94 -35.72 -7.49
CA HIS A 225 -25.68 -34.56 -7.99
C HIS A 225 -26.54 -33.96 -6.87
N ARG A 226 -27.29 -34.80 -6.14
CA ARG A 226 -28.09 -34.40 -4.97
C ARG A 226 -27.24 -33.77 -3.88
N SER A 227 -26.07 -34.30 -3.57
CA SER A 227 -25.15 -33.71 -2.57
C SER A 227 -24.50 -32.42 -3.09
N LYS A 228 -24.15 -32.34 -4.38
CA LYS A 228 -23.54 -31.15 -5.00
C LYS A 228 -24.48 -29.93 -5.06
N TYR A 229 -25.80 -30.11 -5.18
CA TYR A 229 -26.74 -28.99 -5.07
C TYR A 229 -26.62 -28.24 -3.74
N GLY A 230 -26.26 -28.94 -2.65
CA GLY A 230 -25.98 -28.30 -1.35
C GLY A 230 -24.58 -27.68 -1.27
N VAL A 231 -23.59 -28.24 -1.97
CA VAL A 231 -22.18 -27.84 -1.87
C VAL A 231 -21.83 -26.64 -2.76
N HIS A 232 -22.47 -26.49 -3.93
CA HIS A 232 -22.23 -25.35 -4.85
C HIS A 232 -22.86 -24.03 -4.38
N ARG A 233 -23.58 -24.07 -3.24
CA ARG A 233 -23.92 -22.90 -2.43
C ARG A 233 -23.28 -22.98 -1.05
N GLY A 234 -21.96 -23.21 -1.03
CA GLY A 234 -21.09 -22.90 0.10
C GLY A 234 -21.54 -23.49 1.44
N ARG A 235 -21.27 -24.77 1.66
CA ARG A 235 -21.24 -25.35 3.01
C ARG A 235 -19.89 -26.03 3.24
N GLN A 236 -19.13 -25.48 4.18
CA GLN A 236 -18.12 -26.23 4.92
C GLN A 236 -18.86 -27.29 5.75
N ALA A 237 -18.35 -28.51 5.75
CA ALA A 237 -18.89 -29.61 6.55
C ALA A 237 -18.81 -29.27 8.06
N PRO A 238 -19.79 -29.68 8.88
CA PRO A 238 -19.62 -29.66 10.33
C PRO A 238 -18.50 -30.63 10.72
N ARG A 239 -17.56 -30.18 11.54
CA ARG A 239 -16.70 -31.07 12.31
C ARG A 239 -17.55 -31.60 13.45
N ASP A 240 -17.89 -32.88 13.40
CA ASP A 240 -18.47 -33.58 14.53
C ASP A 240 -17.43 -33.62 15.65
N THR A 241 -17.86 -33.16 16.82
CA THR A 241 -17.10 -33.23 18.07
C THR A 241 -17.29 -34.64 18.64
N VAL A 242 -16.19 -35.36 18.82
CA VAL A 242 -16.01 -36.36 19.89
C VAL A 242 -14.69 -36.03 20.57
#